data_AF-A0A3B9IKT4-F1
#
_entry.id   AF-A0A3B9IKT4-F1
#
_cell.length_a   1.000
_cell.length_b   1.000
_cell.length_c   1.000
_cell.angle_alpha   90.00
_cell.angle_beta   90.00
_cell.angle_gamma   90.00
#
_symmetry.space_group_name_H-M   'P 1'
#
loop_
_entity.id
_entity.type
_entity.pdbx_description
1 polymer ?
#
loop_
_entity_poly.entity_id
_entity_poly.type
_entity_poly.pdbx_seq_one_letter_code
_entity_poly.pdbx_strand_id
1 'polypeptide(L)'
;MNDVTVIDRFLDTFSRYIDSGFGLLQGEVAFLTATLIVIDMTIAGLYWAMSHATGQGDEVIAKLLRKVLYVGAFAYIINNFNWLASIV
;
A
#
# COMPACT_ATOMS: atom_id res chain seq x y z
N MET A 1 -43.97 -17.21 5.80
CA MET A 1 -43.11 -18.42 5.79
C MET A 1 -42.04 -18.39 4.71
N ASN A 2 -42.28 -17.78 3.53
CA ASN A 2 -41.22 -17.59 2.51
C ASN A 2 -40.15 -16.56 2.92
N ASP A 3 -40.48 -15.54 3.72
CA ASP A 3 -39.55 -14.47 4.08
C ASP A 3 -38.39 -14.92 4.99
N VAL A 4 -38.65 -15.90 5.86
CA VAL A 4 -37.63 -16.45 6.78
C VAL A 4 -36.52 -17.16 6.00
N THR A 5 -36.88 -17.92 4.96
CA THR A 5 -35.93 -18.56 4.04
C THR A 5 -35.05 -17.58 3.26
N VAL A 6 -35.57 -16.39 2.96
CA VAL A 6 -34.79 -15.33 2.29
C VAL A 6 -33.81 -14.68 3.27
N ILE A 7 -34.25 -14.43 4.51
CA ILE A 7 -33.43 -13.87 5.59
C ILE A 7 -32.29 -14.84 5.95
N ASP A 8 -32.58 -16.13 6.11
CA ASP A 8 -31.57 -17.14 6.43
C ASP A 8 -30.51 -17.27 5.33
N ARG A 9 -30.94 -17.25 4.06
CA ARG A 9 -30.02 -17.31 2.92
C ARG A 9 -29.15 -16.06 2.80
N PHE A 10 -29.70 -14.89 3.13
CA PHE A 10 -28.96 -13.64 3.18
C PHE A 10 -27.93 -13.64 4.32
N LEU A 11 -28.32 -14.04 5.53
CA LEU A 11 -27.44 -14.10 6.70
C LEU A 11 -26.31 -15.12 6.54
N ASP A 12 -26.59 -16.26 5.91
CA ASP A 12 -25.57 -17.28 5.60
C ASP A 12 -24.57 -16.78 4.55
N THR A 13 -25.05 -16.09 3.50
CA THR A 13 -24.16 -15.47 2.51
C THR A 13 -23.32 -14.35 3.14
N PHE A 14 -23.93 -13.51 3.98
CA PHE A 14 -23.27 -12.41 4.66
C PHE A 14 -22.24 -12.90 5.69
N SER A 15 -22.58 -13.94 6.47
CA SER A 15 -21.65 -14.56 7.43
C SER A 15 -20.47 -15.21 6.73
N ARG A 16 -20.67 -15.94 5.62
CA ARG A 16 -19.55 -16.48 4.83
C ARG A 16 -18.66 -15.39 4.24
N TYR A 17 -19.24 -14.26 3.85
CA TYR A 17 -18.47 -13.13 3.34
C TYR A 17 -17.64 -12.47 4.45
N ILE A 18 -18.21 -12.34 5.67
CA ILE A 18 -17.50 -11.83 6.86
C ILE A 18 -16.43 -12.80 7.35
N ASP A 19 -16.72 -14.10 7.41
CA ASP A 19 -15.78 -15.14 7.84
C ASP A 19 -14.63 -15.32 6.84
N SER A 20 -14.86 -15.00 5.56
CA SER A 20 -13.77 -14.90 4.57
C SER A 20 -12.85 -13.70 4.82
N GLY A 21 -13.27 -12.75 5.67
CA GLY A 21 -12.43 -11.73 6.28
C GLY A 21 -11.52 -11.00 5.31
N PHE A 22 -12.00 -10.65 4.11
CA PHE A 22 -11.25 -10.15 2.95
C PHE A 22 -10.89 -11.18 1.86
N GLY A 23 -11.60 -12.29 1.65
CA GLY A 23 -11.22 -13.30 0.63
C GLY A 23 -10.89 -12.77 -0.78
N LEU A 24 -11.65 -11.79 -1.30
CA LEU A 24 -11.37 -11.15 -2.60
C LEU A 24 -10.38 -9.98 -2.53
N LEU A 25 -10.23 -9.36 -1.36
CA LEU A 25 -9.33 -8.22 -1.12
C LEU A 25 -7.98 -8.68 -0.54
N GLN A 26 -7.84 -9.96 -0.16
CA GLN A 26 -6.64 -10.53 0.45
C GLN A 26 -5.45 -10.42 -0.51
N GLY A 27 -5.68 -10.62 -1.82
CA GLY A 27 -4.65 -10.45 -2.83
C GLY A 27 -4.19 -9.00 -2.98
N GLU A 28 -5.13 -8.05 -3.05
CA GLU A 28 -4.83 -6.63 -3.20
C GLU A 28 -4.21 -6.03 -1.94
N VAL A 29 -4.72 -6.37 -0.75
CA VAL A 29 -4.17 -5.95 0.54
C VAL A 29 -2.79 -6.57 0.74
N ALA A 30 -2.59 -7.85 0.46
CA ALA A 30 -1.26 -8.47 0.56
C ALA A 30 -0.26 -7.85 -0.41
N PHE A 31 -0.67 -7.57 -1.65
CA PHE A 31 0.17 -6.89 -2.63
C PHE A 31 0.53 -5.46 -2.18
N LEU A 32 -0.47 -4.69 -1.72
CA LEU A 32 -0.27 -3.34 -1.24
C LEU A 32 0.65 -3.32 -0.01
N THR A 33 0.40 -4.19 0.97
CA THR A 33 1.23 -4.32 2.17
C THR A 33 2.65 -4.76 1.83
N ALA A 34 2.83 -5.76 0.95
CA ALA A 34 4.15 -6.20 0.51
C ALA A 34 4.91 -5.07 -0.20
N THR A 35 4.23 -4.32 -1.05
CA THR A 35 4.82 -3.16 -1.75
C THR A 35 5.25 -2.08 -0.76
N LEU A 36 4.41 -1.75 0.22
CA LEU A 36 4.74 -0.77 1.26
C LEU A 36 5.93 -1.22 2.12
N ILE A 37 6.01 -2.49 2.48
CA ILE A 37 7.14 -3.07 3.23
C ILE A 37 8.43 -2.98 2.42
N VAL A 38 8.39 -3.33 1.13
CA VAL A 38 9.56 -3.25 0.24
C VAL A 38 10.06 -1.81 0.12
N ILE A 39 9.15 -0.84 0.00
CA ILE A 39 9.50 0.58 -0.04
C ILE A 39 10.19 1.01 1.25
N ASP A 40 9.62 0.66 2.41
CA ASP A 40 10.17 1.02 3.72
C ASP A 40 11.57 0.42 3.93
N MET A 41 11.74 -0.87 3.63
CA MET A 41 13.03 -1.56 3.70
C MET A 41 14.07 -0.98 2.75
N THR A 42 13.67 -0.60 1.52
CA THR A 42 14.57 -0.03 0.53
C THR A 42 15.05 1.35 0.97
N ILE A 43 14.15 2.18 1.51
CA ILE A 43 14.47 3.52 2.01
C ILE A 43 15.39 3.41 3.24
N ALA A 44 15.07 2.53 4.18
CA ALA A 44 15.91 2.27 5.36
C ALA A 44 17.30 1.77 4.96
N GLY A 45 17.38 0.86 3.97
CA GLY A 45 18.64 0.34 3.43
C GLY A 45 19.48 1.42 2.73
N LEU A 46 18.85 2.32 1.96
CA LEU A 46 19.51 3.46 1.33
C LEU A 46 20.05 4.44 2.37
N TYR A 47 19.26 4.77 3.40
CA TYR A 47 19.72 5.63 4.49
C TYR A 47 20.87 4.99 5.27
N TRP A 48 20.79 3.69 5.55
CA TRP A 48 21.83 2.94 6.22
C TRP A 48 23.12 2.92 5.38
N ALA A 49 23.04 2.63 4.08
CA ALA A 49 24.18 2.58 3.18
C ALA A 49 24.85 3.96 3.01
N MET A 50 24.07 5.03 2.85
CA MET A 50 24.61 6.40 2.78
C MET A 50 25.29 6.80 4.10
N SER A 51 24.67 6.48 5.24
CA SER A 51 25.25 6.76 6.56
C SER A 51 26.54 5.98 6.84
N HIS A 52 26.71 4.79 6.27
CA HIS A 52 27.91 3.96 6.48
C HIS A 52 29.00 4.20 5.43
N ALA A 53 28.67 4.73 4.24
CA ALA A 53 29.62 4.89 3.14
C ALA A 53 30.37 6.23 3.13
N THR A 54 29.82 7.32 3.70
CA THR A 54 30.37 8.67 3.46
C THR A 54 30.40 9.56 4.70
N GLY A 55 31.41 9.37 5.55
CA GLY A 55 31.57 10.12 6.81
C GLY A 55 31.84 11.64 6.73
N GLN A 56 31.52 12.37 5.65
CA GLN A 56 31.72 13.84 5.59
C GLN A 56 31.10 14.62 4.40
N GLY A 57 30.08 14.11 3.69
CA GLY A 57 29.49 14.78 2.50
C GLY A 57 27.95 14.86 2.45
N ASP A 58 27.28 14.49 3.53
CA ASP A 58 25.91 13.94 3.54
C ASP A 58 24.77 14.87 3.14
N GLU A 59 24.93 16.20 3.21
CA GLU A 59 23.74 17.06 3.12
C GLU A 59 23.15 17.17 1.72
N VAL A 60 23.96 17.23 0.66
CA VAL A 60 23.46 17.54 -0.69
C VAL A 60 22.78 16.34 -1.32
N ILE A 61 23.42 15.15 -1.23
CA ILE A 61 22.89 13.91 -1.81
C ILE A 61 21.64 13.43 -1.06
N ALA A 62 21.64 13.49 0.27
CA ALA A 62 20.44 13.16 1.04
C ALA A 62 19.27 14.14 0.76
N LYS A 63 19.55 15.45 0.62
CA LYS A 63 18.53 16.45 0.24
C LYS A 63 18.01 16.23 -1.18
N LEU A 64 18.88 15.86 -2.13
CA LEU A 64 18.49 15.56 -3.51
C LEU A 64 17.62 14.30 -3.58
N LEU A 65 18.03 13.22 -2.92
CA LEU A 65 17.27 11.97 -2.90
C LEU A 65 15.87 12.19 -2.31
N ARG A 66 15.78 12.91 -1.17
CA ARG A 66 14.50 13.28 -0.57
C ARG A 66 13.63 14.09 -1.52
N LYS A 67 14.22 15.03 -2.26
CA LYS A 67 13.48 15.88 -3.21
C LYS A 67 13.02 15.11 -4.45
N VAL A 68 13.86 14.23 -4.98
CA VAL A 68 13.52 13.35 -6.11
C VAL A 68 12.42 12.38 -5.72
N LEU A 69 12.46 11.79 -4.51
CA LEU A 69 11.41 10.91 -4.03
C LEU A 69 10.08 11.66 -3.83
N TYR A 70 10.10 12.85 -3.24
CA TYR A 70 8.89 13.64 -3.06
C TYR A 70 8.25 14.04 -4.39
N VAL A 71 9.06 14.59 -5.31
CA VAL A 71 8.58 15.02 -6.62
C VAL A 71 8.17 13.83 -7.49
N GLY A 72 8.91 12.72 -7.41
CA GLY A 72 8.61 11.48 -8.13
C GLY A 72 7.32 10.81 -7.64
N ALA A 73 7.12 10.73 -6.32
CA ALA A 73 5.87 10.23 -5.74
C ALA A 73 4.68 11.13 -6.11
N PHE A 74 4.85 12.45 -6.05
CA PHE A 74 3.82 13.40 -6.46
C PHE A 74 3.46 13.25 -7.95
N ALA A 75 4.46 13.13 -8.83
CA ALA A 75 4.24 12.90 -10.25
C ALA A 75 3.54 11.55 -10.50
N TYR A 76 3.92 10.49 -9.78
CA TYR A 76 3.27 9.20 -9.86
C TYR A 76 1.79 9.25 -9.45
N ILE A 77 1.47 9.95 -8.36
CA ILE A 77 0.09 10.10 -7.89
C ILE A 77 -0.77 10.85 -8.90
N ILE A 78 -0.28 11.97 -9.46
CA ILE A 78 -1.04 12.74 -10.47
C ILE A 78 -1.23 11.91 -11.74
N ASN A 79 -0.18 11.24 -12.21
CA ASN A 79 -0.24 10.46 -13.43
C ASN A 79 -1.20 9.27 -13.33
N ASN A 80 -1.34 8.68 -12.13
CA ASN A 80 -2.21 7.53 -11.87
C ASN A 80 -3.48 7.89 -11.10
N PHE A 81 -3.84 9.18 -11.01
CA PHE A 81 -4.90 9.66 -10.14
C PHE A 81 -6.25 8.98 -10.38
N ASN A 82 -6.61 8.75 -11.65
CA ASN A 82 -7.89 8.11 -12.01
C ASN A 82 -7.98 6.65 -11.50
N TRP A 83 -6.88 5.90 -11.60
CA TRP A 83 -6.83 4.53 -11.10
C TRP A 83 -6.80 4.52 -9.57
N LEU A 84 -5.99 5.37 -8.95
CA LEU A 84 -5.93 5.51 -7.49
C LEU A 84 -7.27 5.92 -6.88
N ALA A 85 -8.00 6.83 -7.53
CA ALA A 85 -9.32 7.30 -7.09
C ALA A 85 -10.44 6.25 -7.28
N SER A 86 -10.22 5.21 -8.08
CA SER A 86 -11.18 4.11 -8.23
C SER A 86 -11.06 3.04 -7.15
N ILE A 87 -9.93 3.02 -6.42
CA ILE A 87 -9.63 2.06 -5.36
C ILE A 87 -10.17 2.54 -3.99
N VAL A 88 -10.38 3.85 -3.82
CA VAL A 88 -10.94 4.47 -2.59
C VAL A 88 -12.42 4.77 -2.74
#